data_AF-A0A2Q4SP26-F1
#
_entry.id   AF-A0A2Q4SP26-F1
#
_cell.length_a   1.000
_cell.length_b   1.000
_cell.length_c   1.000
_cell.angle_alpha   90.00
_cell.angle_beta   90.00
_cell.angle_gamma   90.00
#
_symmetry.space_group_name_H-M   'P 1'
#
loop_
_entity.id
_entity.type
_entity.pdbx_description
1 polymer ?
#
loop_
_entity_poly.entity_id
_entity_poly.type
_entity_poly.pdbx_seq_one_letter_code
_entity_poly.pdbx_strand_id
1 'polypeptide(L)'
;TAARSWSSDSKRLILSNGWCSKLELISIDITSGDVEKLTNHGQCHGTWILFDVSDDEVLAVVSAPNRPPNVLLGRLPEQGDAEKMVWVRIDEARAIEKRRHLIDFSWEIVQIERDGAVYEAILMTPNAGANLPLVVNPHGGPHGASFAM
;
A
#
# COMPACT_ATOMS: atom_id res chain seq x y z
N THR A 1 15.53 0.04 15.54
CA THR A 1 16.44 -0.39 14.47
C THR A 1 15.84 0.06 13.15
N ALA A 2 16.65 0.59 12.24
CA ALA A 2 16.16 0.95 10.89
C ALA A 2 15.84 -0.34 10.12
N ALA A 3 14.78 -0.35 9.31
CA ALA A 3 14.45 -1.47 8.44
C ALA A 3 15.59 -1.72 7.46
N ARG A 4 15.95 -2.98 7.22
CA ARG A 4 16.85 -3.33 6.13
C ARG A 4 16.09 -3.17 4.81
N SER A 5 16.81 -2.81 3.77
CA SER A 5 16.23 -2.46 2.47
C SER A 5 17.03 -3.00 1.29
N TRP A 6 18.11 -3.75 1.54
CA TRP A 6 19.01 -4.21 0.49
C TRP A 6 18.73 -5.66 0.12
N SER A 7 18.81 -5.98 -1.18
CA SER A 7 18.96 -7.36 -1.65
C SER A 7 20.25 -7.98 -1.13
N SER A 8 20.31 -9.31 -1.11
CA SER A 8 21.45 -10.07 -0.58
C SER A 8 22.76 -9.76 -1.30
N ASP A 9 22.69 -9.45 -2.59
CA ASP A 9 23.82 -9.08 -3.45
C ASP A 9 24.18 -7.58 -3.40
N SER A 10 23.45 -6.79 -2.60
CA SER A 10 23.62 -5.33 -2.46
C SER A 10 23.44 -4.52 -3.74
N LYS A 11 22.73 -5.05 -4.75
CA LYS A 11 22.47 -4.35 -6.02
C LYS A 11 21.12 -3.67 -6.07
N ARG A 12 20.15 -4.11 -5.28
CA ARG A 12 18.78 -3.57 -5.29
C ARG A 12 18.42 -2.97 -3.94
N LEU A 13 17.85 -1.78 -3.98
CA LEU A 13 17.27 -1.08 -2.84
C LEU A 13 15.75 -1.17 -2.91
N ILE A 14 15.13 -1.67 -1.85
CA ILE A 14 13.70 -1.85 -1.71
C ILE A 14 13.18 -0.78 -0.75
N LEU A 15 12.13 -0.07 -1.15
CA LEU A 15 11.51 0.96 -0.33
C LEU A 15 10.02 1.10 -0.61
N SER A 16 9.33 1.74 0.34
CA SER A 16 7.97 2.23 0.13
C SER A 16 8.04 3.62 -0.50
N ASN A 17 7.30 3.81 -1.58
CA ASN A 17 7.24 5.09 -2.28
C ASN A 17 5.80 5.57 -2.43
N GLY A 18 5.62 6.90 -2.37
CA GLY A 18 4.34 7.55 -2.64
C GLY A 18 3.94 7.37 -4.10
N TRP A 19 2.74 6.83 -4.31
CA TRP A 19 2.11 6.69 -5.61
C TRP A 19 0.71 7.27 -5.53
N CYS A 20 0.65 8.61 -5.61
CA CYS A 20 -0.54 9.39 -5.29
C CYS A 20 -1.07 9.07 -3.88
N SER A 21 -2.32 8.64 -3.72
CA SER A 21 -2.95 8.33 -2.42
C SER A 21 -2.63 6.93 -1.87
N LYS A 22 -1.53 6.32 -2.35
CA LYS A 22 -1.05 5.01 -1.88
C LYS A 22 0.44 5.06 -1.63
N LEU A 23 0.91 4.11 -0.82
CA LEU A 23 2.30 3.68 -0.83
C LEU A 23 2.40 2.34 -1.55
N GLU A 24 3.44 2.21 -2.36
CA GLU A 24 3.75 1.00 -3.10
C GLU A 24 5.19 0.58 -2.80
N LEU A 25 5.48 -0.71 -2.89
CA LEU A 25 6.86 -1.19 -2.80
C LEU A 25 7.52 -1.11 -4.16
N ILE A 26 8.70 -0.51 -4.19
CA ILE A 26 9.55 -0.46 -5.38
C ILE A 26 10.91 -1.08 -5.09
N SER A 27 11.50 -1.65 -6.14
CA SER A 27 12.91 -2.06 -6.19
C SER A 27 13.64 -1.10 -7.12
N ILE A 28 14.79 -0.60 -6.69
CA ILE A 28 15.69 0.23 -7.48
C ILE A 28 17.00 -0.53 -7.66
N ASP A 29 17.37 -0.85 -8.89
CA ASP A 29 18.72 -1.33 -9.17
C ASP A 29 19.69 -0.15 -9.16
N ILE A 30 20.67 -0.17 -8.27
CA ILE A 30 21.61 0.95 -8.10
C ILE A 30 22.69 1.00 -9.18
N THR A 31 22.85 -0.08 -9.95
CA THR A 31 23.85 -0.19 -11.02
C THR A 31 23.31 0.34 -12.35
N SER A 32 22.06 0.03 -12.69
CA SER A 32 21.39 0.52 -13.90
C SER A 32 20.53 1.76 -13.68
N GLY A 33 20.01 1.95 -12.46
CA GLY A 33 19.01 2.98 -12.14
C GLY A 33 17.58 2.56 -12.44
N ASP A 34 17.34 1.31 -12.84
CA ASP A 34 16.00 0.82 -13.17
C ASP A 34 15.11 0.72 -11.93
N VAL A 35 13.84 1.09 -12.09
CA VAL A 35 12.84 1.08 -11.02
C VAL A 35 11.70 0.15 -11.38
N GLU A 36 11.38 -0.77 -10.48
CA GLU A 36 10.32 -1.76 -10.66
C GLU A 36 9.34 -1.72 -9.49
N LYS A 37 8.04 -1.89 -9.78
CA LYS A 37 6.99 -1.98 -8.77
C LYS A 37 6.81 -3.44 -8.34
N LEU A 38 7.05 -3.73 -7.06
CA LEU A 38 6.94 -5.07 -6.48
C LEU A 38 5.51 -5.43 -6.02
N THR A 39 4.66 -4.41 -5.87
CA THR A 39 3.24 -4.58 -5.54
C THR A 39 2.46 -4.93 -6.81
N ASN A 40 2.56 -6.20 -7.20
CA ASN A 40 2.02 -6.77 -8.44
C ASN A 40 0.57 -7.29 -8.31
N HIS A 41 -0.13 -7.01 -7.21
CA HIS A 41 -1.53 -7.39 -7.08
C HIS A 41 -2.44 -6.43 -7.86
N GLY A 42 -3.09 -6.94 -8.92
CA GLY A 42 -3.98 -6.16 -9.79
C GLY A 42 -5.30 -5.71 -9.14
N GLN A 43 -5.67 -6.28 -7.98
CA GLN A 43 -6.77 -5.75 -7.17
C GLN A 43 -6.20 -4.70 -6.21
N CYS A 44 -6.89 -3.56 -6.03
CA CYS A 44 -6.43 -2.52 -5.12
C CYS A 44 -6.47 -3.02 -3.66
N HIS A 45 -5.31 -3.35 -3.07
CA HIS A 45 -5.21 -3.79 -1.67
C HIS A 45 -4.97 -2.64 -0.67
N GLY A 46 -5.01 -1.39 -1.13
CA GLY A 46 -4.72 -0.21 -0.33
C GLY A 46 -3.24 0.17 -0.40
N THR A 47 -2.58 0.30 0.76
CA THR A 47 -1.23 0.85 0.93
C THR A 47 -0.27 -0.23 1.40
N TRP A 48 0.94 -0.27 0.84
CA TRP A 48 2.01 -1.19 1.21
C TRP A 48 3.18 -0.47 1.85
N ILE A 49 3.65 -0.99 2.98
CA ILE A 49 4.79 -0.44 3.72
C ILE A 49 5.83 -1.54 3.92
N LEU A 50 7.09 -1.22 3.63
CA LEU A 50 8.22 -2.09 3.84
C LEU A 50 8.51 -2.18 5.34
N PHE A 51 8.60 -3.39 5.86
CA PHE A 51 8.96 -3.63 7.24
C PHE A 51 10.42 -4.07 7.37
N ASP A 52 10.89 -5.01 6.53
CA ASP A 52 12.27 -5.50 6.56
C ASP A 52 12.65 -6.23 5.26
N VAL A 53 13.95 -6.39 5.02
CA VAL A 53 14.51 -7.24 3.96
C VAL A 53 15.63 -8.11 4.52
N SER A 54 15.56 -9.43 4.31
CA SER A 54 16.59 -10.39 4.73
C SER A 54 16.75 -11.48 3.69
N ASP A 55 17.97 -11.72 3.21
CA ASP A 55 18.26 -12.87 2.32
C ASP A 55 17.29 -12.97 1.12
N ASP A 56 17.01 -11.80 0.52
CA ASP A 56 16.03 -11.59 -0.55
C ASP A 56 14.56 -11.88 -0.19
N GLU A 57 14.24 -12.06 1.09
CA GLU A 57 12.89 -12.05 1.61
C GLU A 57 12.48 -10.63 2.02
N VAL A 58 11.33 -10.19 1.52
CA VAL A 58 10.72 -8.89 1.79
C VAL A 58 9.53 -9.10 2.71
N LEU A 59 9.60 -8.47 3.88
CA LEU A 59 8.51 -8.41 4.82
C LEU A 59 7.79 -7.08 4.66
N ALA A 60 6.48 -7.13 4.40
CA ALA A 60 5.66 -5.97 4.12
C ALA A 60 4.38 -5.98 4.96
N VAL A 61 3.84 -4.80 5.22
CA VAL A 61 2.52 -4.60 5.79
C VAL A 61 1.62 -4.01 4.72
N VAL A 62 0.42 -4.59 4.55
CA VAL A 62 -0.62 -4.06 3.65
C VAL A 62 -1.91 -3.79 4.42
N SER A 63 -2.53 -2.64 4.19
CA SER A 63 -3.84 -2.29 4.74
C SER A 63 -4.66 -1.45 3.77
N ALA A 64 -5.97 -1.36 4.00
CA ALA A 64 -6.88 -0.51 3.25
C ALA A 64 -7.95 0.05 4.20
N PRO A 65 -8.72 1.08 3.81
CA PRO A 65 -9.71 1.68 4.70
C PRO A 65 -10.66 0.66 5.36
N ASN A 66 -11.13 -0.33 4.58
CA ASN A 66 -11.99 -1.40 5.07
C ASN A 66 -11.26 -2.73 5.32
N ARG A 67 -9.92 -2.72 5.36
CA ARG A 67 -9.11 -3.92 5.59
C ARG A 67 -8.00 -3.62 6.61
N PRO A 68 -7.97 -4.33 7.73
CA PRO A 68 -6.87 -4.20 8.71
C PRO A 68 -5.48 -4.37 8.07
N PRO A 69 -4.44 -3.87 8.74
CA PRO A 69 -3.06 -4.27 8.43
C PRO A 69 -2.89 -5.79 8.48
N ASN A 70 -2.24 -6.34 7.46
CA ASN A 70 -1.77 -7.72 7.41
C ASN A 70 -0.29 -7.76 7.03
N VAL A 71 0.41 -8.75 7.57
CA VAL A 71 1.83 -8.98 7.30
C VAL A 71 1.99 -10.01 6.19
N LEU A 72 2.72 -9.63 5.14
CA LEU A 72 3.02 -10.48 4.00
C LEU A 72 4.52 -10.63 3.83
N LEU A 73 4.93 -11.84 3.46
CA LEU A 73 6.29 -12.20 3.11
C LEU A 73 6.32 -12.51 1.60
N GLY A 74 7.29 -11.96 0.88
CA GLY A 74 7.53 -12.30 -0.51
C GLY A 74 9.02 -12.41 -0.79
N ARG A 75 9.40 -13.30 -1.71
CA ARG A 75 10.80 -13.47 -2.10
C ARG A 75 11.10 -12.67 -3.36
N LEU A 76 12.11 -11.80 -3.32
CA LEU A 76 12.50 -10.98 -4.46
C LEU A 76 12.76 -11.88 -5.68
N PRO A 77 12.09 -11.62 -6.81
CA PRO A 77 12.42 -12.27 -8.07
C PRO A 77 13.75 -11.74 -8.61
N GLU A 78 14.21 -12.26 -9.74
CA GLU A 78 15.30 -11.63 -10.50
C GLU A 78 14.89 -10.21 -10.94
N GLN A 79 15.87 -9.37 -11.28
CA GLN A 79 15.59 -8.05 -11.84
C GLN A 79 14.86 -8.21 -13.19
N GLY A 80 13.85 -7.40 -13.45
CA GLY A 80 13.00 -7.48 -14.64
C GLY A 80 11.76 -8.35 -14.48
N ASP A 81 11.68 -9.11 -13.38
CA ASP A 81 10.65 -10.14 -13.15
C ASP A 81 9.73 -9.80 -11.96
N ALA A 82 9.54 -8.51 -11.65
CA ALA A 82 8.76 -8.07 -10.49
C ALA A 82 7.32 -8.64 -10.46
N GLU A 83 6.73 -8.94 -11.63
CA GLU A 83 5.43 -9.58 -11.76
C GLU A 83 5.40 -11.02 -11.24
N LYS A 84 6.55 -11.70 -11.14
CA LYS A 84 6.68 -13.06 -10.59
C LYS A 84 6.73 -13.08 -9.06
N MET A 85 6.74 -11.91 -8.40
CA MET A 85 6.69 -11.81 -6.95
C MET A 85 5.45 -12.52 -6.40
N VAL A 86 5.64 -13.47 -5.48
CA VAL A 86 4.54 -14.16 -4.80
C VAL A 86 4.50 -13.71 -3.34
N TRP A 87 3.38 -13.13 -2.94
CA TRP A 87 3.16 -12.67 -1.57
C TRP A 87 2.36 -13.70 -0.77
N VAL A 88 2.92 -14.11 0.36
CA VAL A 88 2.29 -15.04 1.31
C VAL A 88 1.96 -14.29 2.58
N ARG A 89 0.69 -14.36 2.99
CA ARG A 89 0.27 -13.82 4.29
C ARG A 89 0.78 -14.72 5.41
N ILE A 90 1.42 -14.13 6.41
CA ILE A 90 2.01 -14.87 7.54
C ILE A 90 1.30 -14.60 8.87
N ASP A 91 0.33 -13.70 8.89
CA ASP A 91 -0.50 -13.41 10.06
C ASP A 91 -1.95 -13.90 9.90
N GLU A 92 -2.57 -14.26 11.01
CA GLU A 92 -4.00 -14.56 11.06
C GLU A 92 -4.70 -13.45 11.85
N ALA A 93 -5.43 -12.57 11.15
CA ALA A 93 -6.16 -11.47 11.78
C ALA A 93 -7.45 -11.95 12.49
N ARG A 94 -7.30 -12.85 13.48
CA ARG A 94 -8.39 -13.45 14.25
C ARG A 94 -9.17 -12.42 15.09
N ALA A 95 -8.56 -11.28 15.43
CA ALA A 95 -9.16 -10.25 16.28
C ALA A 95 -10.34 -9.48 15.63
N ILE A 96 -10.61 -9.69 14.34
CA ILE A 96 -11.49 -8.81 13.55
C ILE A 96 -12.90 -9.36 13.45
N GLU A 97 -13.11 -10.65 13.71
CA GLU A 97 -14.42 -11.28 13.60
C GLU A 97 -15.48 -10.59 14.45
N LYS A 98 -15.11 -10.12 15.65
CA LYS A 98 -16.01 -9.38 16.55
C LYS A 98 -16.23 -7.91 16.17
N ARG A 99 -15.43 -7.36 15.25
CA ARG A 99 -15.43 -5.95 14.85
C ARG A 99 -15.67 -5.74 13.36
N ARG A 100 -16.16 -6.76 12.64
CA ARG A 100 -16.41 -6.71 11.19
C ARG A 100 -17.29 -5.52 10.78
N HIS A 101 -18.26 -5.13 11.62
CA HIS A 101 -19.12 -3.98 11.38
C HIS A 101 -18.36 -2.64 11.28
N LEU A 102 -17.17 -2.52 11.89
CA LEU A 102 -16.36 -1.29 11.81
C LEU A 102 -15.69 -1.10 10.44
N ILE A 103 -15.60 -2.18 9.65
CA ILE A 103 -14.99 -2.19 8.31
C ILE A 103 -16.01 -2.60 7.24
N ASP A 104 -17.31 -2.58 7.59
CA ASP A 104 -18.39 -2.90 6.66
C ASP A 104 -18.81 -1.67 5.86
N PHE A 105 -17.91 -1.25 4.97
CA PHE A 105 -18.14 -0.18 4.01
C PHE A 105 -17.32 -0.42 2.74
N SER A 106 -17.75 0.20 1.66
CA SER A 106 -16.99 0.25 0.41
C SER A 106 -16.09 1.46 0.38
N TRP A 107 -14.99 1.40 -0.36
CA TRP A 107 -14.14 2.55 -0.57
C TRP A 107 -13.56 2.54 -1.98
N GLU A 108 -13.20 3.73 -2.45
CA GLU A 108 -12.53 3.92 -3.72
C GLU A 108 -11.64 5.17 -3.68
N ILE A 109 -10.70 5.25 -4.62
CA ILE A 109 -9.97 6.49 -4.87
C ILE A 109 -10.70 7.21 -5.99
N VAL A 110 -11.18 8.41 -5.70
CA VAL A 110 -11.81 9.28 -6.67
C VAL A 110 -10.83 10.35 -7.13
N GLN A 111 -10.86 10.66 -8.41
CA GLN A 111 -10.11 11.78 -8.98
C GLN A 111 -10.99 13.03 -8.99
N ILE A 112 -10.41 14.14 -8.54
CA ILE A 112 -11.07 15.44 -8.47
C ILE A 112 -10.22 16.41 -9.29
N GLU A 113 -10.80 16.97 -10.34
CA GLU A 113 -10.16 18.01 -11.13
C GLU A 113 -10.48 19.38 -10.55
N ARG A 114 -9.46 20.21 -10.36
CA ARG A 114 -9.62 21.59 -9.92
C ARG A 114 -8.50 22.44 -10.49
N ASP A 115 -8.86 23.56 -11.11
CA ASP A 115 -7.92 24.56 -11.63
C ASP A 115 -6.85 23.97 -12.58
N GLY A 116 -7.22 22.95 -13.36
CA GLY A 116 -6.34 22.25 -14.30
C GLY A 116 -5.40 21.22 -13.66
N ALA A 117 -5.50 20.97 -12.36
CA ALA A 117 -4.78 19.92 -11.65
C ALA A 117 -5.73 18.77 -11.24
N VAL A 118 -5.19 17.55 -11.23
CA VAL A 118 -5.89 16.35 -10.75
C VAL A 118 -5.44 16.04 -9.34
N TYR A 119 -6.40 15.94 -8.44
CA TYR A 119 -6.24 15.51 -7.06
C TYR A 119 -6.88 14.14 -6.88
N GLU A 120 -6.46 13.43 -5.84
CA GLU A 120 -7.12 12.20 -5.41
C GLU A 120 -7.74 12.40 -4.03
N ALA A 121 -8.89 11.75 -3.82
CA ALA A 121 -9.52 11.63 -2.52
C ALA A 121 -9.90 10.16 -2.27
N ILE A 122 -9.95 9.79 -0.99
CA ILE A 122 -10.37 8.47 -0.55
C ILE A 122 -11.84 8.59 -0.13
N LEU A 123 -12.73 8.01 -0.92
CA LEU A 123 -14.15 7.99 -0.62
C LEU A 123 -14.48 6.71 0.14
N MET A 124 -15.12 6.84 1.30
CA MET A 124 -15.66 5.73 2.08
C MET A 124 -17.19 5.82 2.07
N THR A 125 -17.85 4.78 1.61
CA THR A 125 -19.30 4.74 1.39
C THR A 125 -19.92 3.62 2.21
N PRO A 126 -20.81 3.95 3.17
CA PRO A 126 -21.57 2.95 3.91
C PRO A 126 -22.38 2.06 2.96
N ASN A 127 -22.43 0.75 3.25
CA ASN A 127 -23.11 -0.22 2.38
C ASN A 127 -24.65 -0.16 2.49
N ALA A 128 -25.19 0.60 3.44
CA ALA A 128 -26.62 0.74 3.68
C ALA A 128 -26.99 2.19 4.06
N GLY A 129 -28.24 2.56 3.78
CA GLY A 129 -28.79 3.90 4.00
C GLY A 129 -28.95 4.68 2.68
N ALA A 130 -29.83 5.68 2.69
CA ALA A 130 -30.07 6.59 1.57
C ALA A 130 -29.97 8.03 2.06
N ASN A 131 -29.46 8.93 1.20
CA ASN A 131 -29.29 10.37 1.51
C ASN A 131 -28.47 10.62 2.79
N LEU A 132 -27.33 9.95 2.91
CA LEU A 132 -26.42 10.14 4.04
C LEU A 132 -25.66 11.47 3.92
N PRO A 133 -25.38 12.16 5.05
CA PRO A 133 -24.55 13.36 5.02
C PRO A 133 -23.11 13.01 4.63
N LEU A 134 -22.49 13.86 3.81
CA LEU A 134 -21.07 13.75 3.47
C LEU A 134 -20.23 14.49 4.52
N VAL A 135 -19.24 13.79 5.09
CA VAL A 135 -18.20 14.39 5.94
C VAL A 135 -16.91 14.44 5.14
N VAL A 136 -16.31 15.63 5.05
CA VAL A 136 -15.03 15.84 4.36
C VAL A 136 -13.95 16.13 5.39
N ASN A 137 -12.86 15.37 5.36
CA ASN A 137 -11.70 15.54 6.24
C ASN A 137 -10.45 15.94 5.43
N PRO A 138 -10.26 17.23 5.13
CA PRO A 138 -9.09 17.69 4.40
C PRO A 138 -7.86 17.74 5.30
N HIS A 139 -6.72 17.25 4.81
CA HIS A 139 -5.43 17.54 5.43
C HIS A 139 -4.87 18.84 4.84
N GLY A 140 -4.42 19.79 5.68
CA GLY A 140 -4.13 21.17 5.26
C GLY A 140 -2.66 21.63 5.33
N GLY A 141 -1.76 20.78 5.85
CA GLY A 141 -0.35 21.15 6.06
C GLY A 141 0.59 20.57 4.99
N PRO A 142 1.73 21.22 4.70
CA PRO A 142 2.68 20.80 3.64
C PRO A 142 3.40 19.47 3.93
N HIS A 143 3.26 18.92 5.13
CA HIS A 143 3.94 17.70 5.58
C HIS A 143 2.99 16.55 5.87
N GLY A 144 1.72 16.64 5.46
CA GLY A 144 0.76 15.55 5.65
C GLY A 144 0.16 15.07 4.34
N ALA A 145 -0.08 13.77 4.30
CA ALA A 145 -0.71 13.08 3.19
C ALA A 145 -1.75 12.11 3.73
N SER A 146 -2.81 11.90 2.95
CA SER A 146 -3.83 10.88 3.22
C SER A 146 -3.57 9.68 2.31
N PHE A 147 -3.30 8.51 2.90
CA PHE A 147 -3.11 7.27 2.17
C PHE A 147 -4.32 6.35 2.38
N ALA A 148 -4.65 5.56 1.36
CA ALA A 148 -5.71 4.56 1.42
C ALA A 148 -5.22 3.34 2.22
N MET A 149 -5.24 3.49 3.55
CA MET A 149 -4.72 2.52 4.51
C MET A 149 -5.76 2.10 5.55
#